data_AF-D9PLF9-F1
#
_entry.id   AF-D9PLF9-F1
#
_cell.length_a   1.000
_cell.length_b   1.000
_cell.length_c   1.000
_cell.angle_alpha   90.00
_cell.angle_beta   90.00
_cell.angle_gamma   90.00
#
_symmetry.space_group_name_H-M   'P 1'
#
loop_
_entity.id
_entity.type
_entity.pdbx_description
1 polymer ?
#
loop_
_entity_poly.entity_id
_entity_poly.type
_entity_poly.pdbx_seq_one_letter_code
_entity_poly.pdbx_strand_id
1 'polypeptide(L)'
;MRKKIDPAIKAKAALDAIKGELTLAEIAAKYQVHPNMVTGWKRELLDSAAGIFNHAKDRKAAGEVQEKIDGLHKTIGEITMENDWLKKKLDLLK
;
A
#
# COMPACT_ATOMS: atom_id res chain seq x y z
N MET A 1 14.18 23.20 -1.42
CA MET A 1 12.97 22.39 -1.17
C MET A 1 12.64 21.57 -2.41
N ARG A 2 12.40 20.26 -2.29
CA ARG A 2 11.86 19.45 -3.41
C ARG A 2 10.43 19.93 -3.72
N LYS A 3 10.18 20.38 -4.96
CA LYS A 3 8.82 20.68 -5.42
C LYS A 3 8.03 19.37 -5.39
N LYS A 4 6.90 19.33 -4.67
CA LYS A 4 5.99 18.17 -4.71
C LYS A 4 5.33 18.17 -6.08
N ILE A 5 5.49 17.08 -6.82
CA ILE A 5 4.91 16.89 -8.14
C ILE A 5 3.66 16.03 -7.95
N ASP A 6 2.58 16.43 -8.62
CA ASP A 6 1.32 15.71 -8.59
C ASP A 6 1.53 14.25 -9.06
N PRO A 7 1.09 13.24 -8.29
CA PRO A 7 1.17 11.84 -8.69
C PRO A 7 0.53 11.54 -10.05
N ALA A 8 -0.54 12.26 -10.42
CA ALA A 8 -1.18 12.12 -11.72
C ALA A 8 -0.29 12.62 -12.86
N ILE A 9 0.45 13.72 -12.64
CA ILE A 9 1.43 14.23 -13.61
C ILE A 9 2.58 13.23 -13.77
N LYS A 10 3.08 12.71 -12.64
CA LYS A 10 4.12 11.68 -12.62
C LYS A 10 3.73 10.45 -13.43
N ALA A 11 2.53 9.92 -13.21
CA ALA A 11 2.02 8.74 -13.92
C ALA A 11 1.84 9.01 -15.42
N LYS A 12 1.26 10.16 -15.80
CA LYS A 12 1.08 10.54 -17.21
C LYS A 12 2.40 10.73 -17.95
N ALA A 13 3.37 11.42 -17.34
CA ALA A 13 4.69 11.63 -17.92
C ALA A 13 5.46 10.30 -18.09
N ALA A 14 5.35 9.39 -17.12
CA ALA A 14 5.93 8.05 -17.23
C ALA A 14 5.28 7.23 -18.36
N LEU A 15 3.94 7.31 -18.50
CA LEU A 15 3.21 6.63 -19.56
C LEU A 15 3.59 7.15 -20.95
N ASP A 16 3.63 8.47 -21.14
CA ASP A 16 4.05 9.09 -22.41
C ASP A 16 5.50 8.68 -22.76
N ALA A 17 6.38 8.57 -21.76
CA ALA A 17 7.76 8.12 -21.95
C ALA A 17 7.88 6.61 -22.28
N ILE A 18 6.89 5.79 -21.91
CA ILE A 18 6.81 4.38 -22.31
C ILE A 18 6.26 4.26 -23.73
N LYS A 19 5.24 5.05 -24.09
CA LYS A 19 4.66 5.07 -25.44
C LYS A 19 5.69 5.45 -26.52
N GLY A 20 6.61 6.37 -26.19
CA GLY A 20 7.71 6.74 -27.08
C GLY A 20 7.32 7.65 -28.24
N GLU A 21 6.09 8.17 -28.25
CA GLU A 21 5.58 9.12 -29.27
C GLU A 21 6.22 10.52 -29.13
N LEU A 22 6.69 10.86 -27.93
CA LEU A 22 7.33 12.12 -27.61
C LEU A 22 8.73 11.86 -27.05
N THR A 23 9.68 12.73 -27.37
CA THR A 23 11.01 12.70 -26.77
C THR A 23 10.95 13.07 -25.29
N LEU A 24 11.95 12.64 -24.51
CA LEU A 24 12.04 13.00 -23.09
C LEU A 24 12.06 14.51 -22.87
N ALA A 25 12.61 15.29 -23.81
CA ALA A 25 12.66 16.74 -23.77
C ALA A 25 11.27 17.37 -23.99
N GLU A 26 10.48 16.83 -24.92
CA GLU A 26 9.11 17.29 -25.17
C GLU A 26 8.17 16.94 -24.01
N ILE A 27 8.30 15.74 -23.43
CA ILE A 27 7.54 15.33 -22.24
C ILE A 27 7.91 16.23 -21.05
N ALA A 28 9.21 16.48 -20.87
CA ALA A 28 9.73 17.41 -19.87
C ALA A 28 9.13 18.82 -20.02
N ALA A 29 9.09 19.35 -21.24
CA ALA A 29 8.49 20.64 -21.54
C ALA A 29 6.97 20.64 -21.28
N LYS A 30 6.25 19.62 -21.75
CA LYS A 30 4.79 19.46 -21.61
C LYS A 30 4.34 19.45 -20.16
N TYR A 31 5.08 18.78 -19.29
CA TYR A 31 4.75 18.66 -17.86
C TYR A 31 5.54 19.64 -16.98
N GLN A 32 6.38 20.50 -17.55
CA GLN A 32 7.27 21.45 -16.86
C GLN A 32 8.17 20.77 -15.80
N VAL A 33 8.77 19.64 -16.20
CA VAL A 33 9.59 18.76 -15.35
C VAL A 33 10.95 18.54 -15.98
N HIS A 34 11.97 18.21 -15.19
CA HIS A 34 13.31 17.93 -15.71
C HIS A 34 13.33 16.55 -16.41
N PRO A 35 13.98 16.39 -17.58
CA PRO A 35 14.03 15.12 -18.32
C PRO A 35 14.48 13.91 -17.49
N ASN A 36 15.49 14.07 -16.62
CA ASN A 36 15.93 13.00 -15.72
C ASN A 36 14.82 12.48 -14.79
N MET A 37 13.85 13.33 -14.38
CA MET A 37 12.73 12.88 -13.57
C MET A 37 11.81 11.97 -14.37
N VAL A 38 11.54 12.31 -15.64
CA VAL A 38 10.73 11.49 -16.56
C VAL A 38 11.35 10.10 -16.73
N THR A 39 12.66 10.02 -16.92
CA THR A 39 13.38 8.74 -17.00
C THR A 39 13.25 7.93 -15.71
N GLY A 40 13.38 8.59 -14.55
CA GLY A 40 13.20 7.94 -13.25
C GLY A 40 11.77 7.39 -13.07
N TRP A 41 10.76 8.16 -13.46
CA TRP A 41 9.36 7.73 -13.35
C TRP A 41 8.99 6.63 -14.33
N LYS A 42 9.56 6.65 -15.54
CA LYS A 42 9.42 5.54 -16.49
C LYS A 42 9.90 4.24 -15.87
N ARG A 43 11.08 4.23 -15.23
CA ARG A 43 11.62 3.05 -14.55
C ARG A 43 10.72 2.63 -13.39
N GLU A 44 10.37 3.56 -12.51
CA GLU A 44 9.52 3.27 -11.35
C GLU A 44 8.15 2.70 -11.74
N LEU A 45 7.56 3.21 -12.83
CA LEU A 45 6.29 2.70 -13.36
C LEU A 45 6.44 1.29 -13.90
N LEU A 46 7.51 0.98 -14.64
CA LEU A 46 7.78 -0.37 -15.15
C LEU A 46 8.01 -1.38 -14.01
N ASP A 47 8.80 -1.01 -13.00
CA ASP A 47 9.10 -1.85 -11.84
C ASP A 47 7.84 -2.14 -11.01
N SER A 48 6.96 -1.14 -10.87
CA SER A 48 5.76 -1.23 -10.04
C SER A 48 4.53 -1.75 -10.81
N ALA A 49 4.56 -1.78 -12.15
CA ALA A 49 3.42 -2.13 -12.99
C ALA A 49 2.90 -3.55 -12.71
N ALA A 50 3.81 -4.51 -12.47
CA ALA A 50 3.42 -5.89 -12.16
C ALA A 50 2.58 -5.98 -10.87
N GLY A 51 2.88 -5.15 -9.86
CA GLY A 51 2.13 -5.09 -8.61
C GLY A 51 0.68 -4.63 -8.77
N ILE A 52 0.41 -3.76 -9.76
CA ILE A 52 -0.95 -3.27 -10.03
C ILE A 52 -1.89 -4.42 -10.41
N PHE A 53 -1.39 -5.42 -11.16
CA PHE A 53 -2.18 -6.58 -11.56
C PHE A 53 -2.30 -7.64 -10.45
N ASN A 54 -1.39 -7.63 -9.47
CA ASN A 54 -1.42 -8.53 -8.33
C ASN A 54 -2.33 -8.04 -7.19
N HIS A 55 -2.84 -6.81 -7.30
CA HIS A 55 -3.57 -6.09 -6.26
C HIS A 55 -4.86 -6.81 -5.77
N ALA A 56 -5.43 -7.72 -6.57
CA ALA A 56 -6.54 -8.57 -6.15
C ALA A 56 -6.11 -9.66 -5.17
N LYS A 57 -4.94 -10.29 -5.38
CA LYS A 57 -4.36 -11.25 -4.45
C LYS A 57 -3.93 -10.58 -3.15
N ASP A 58 -3.31 -9.41 -3.24
CA ASP A 58 -2.84 -8.68 -2.06
C ASP A 58 -4.01 -8.19 -1.19
N ARG A 59 -5.11 -7.72 -1.80
CA ARG A 59 -6.33 -7.36 -1.05
C ARG A 59 -7.00 -8.56 -0.41
N LYS A 60 -7.02 -9.72 -1.09
CA LYS A 60 -7.56 -10.95 -0.52
C LYS A 60 -6.72 -11.41 0.67
N ALA A 61 -5.40 -11.42 0.53
CA ALA A 61 -4.47 -11.76 1.62
C ALA A 61 -4.61 -10.80 2.81
N ALA A 62 -4.78 -9.50 2.56
CA ALA A 62 -5.04 -8.52 3.62
C ALA A 62 -6.37 -8.80 4.35
N GLY A 63 -7.42 -9.20 3.64
CA GLY A 63 -8.70 -9.62 4.24
C GLY A 63 -8.57 -10.86 5.11
N GLU A 64 -7.89 -11.91 4.61
CA GLU A 64 -7.64 -13.15 5.36
C GLU A 64 -6.82 -12.89 6.64
N VAL A 65 -5.84 -11.97 6.58
CA VAL A 65 -5.08 -11.53 7.76
C VAL A 65 -5.98 -10.79 8.75
N GLN A 66 -6.85 -9.91 8.27
CA GLN A 66 -7.77 -9.16 9.14
C GLN A 66 -8.77 -10.10 9.85
N GLU A 67 -9.35 -11.07 9.13
CA GLU A 67 -10.24 -12.07 9.73
C GLU A 67 -9.54 -12.87 10.83
N LYS A 68 -8.26 -13.22 10.62
CA LYS A 68 -7.47 -13.91 11.64
C LYS A 68 -7.20 -13.04 12.87
N ILE A 69 -6.92 -11.75 12.68
CA ILE A 69 -6.75 -10.79 13.78
C ILE A 69 -8.04 -10.68 14.59
N ASP A 70 -9.19 -10.57 13.93
CA ASP A 70 -10.49 -10.44 14.59
C ASP A 70 -10.84 -11.71 15.38
N GLY A 71 -10.56 -12.89 14.80
CA GLY A 71 -10.70 -14.17 15.49
C GLY A 71 -9.82 -14.27 16.74
N LEU A 72 -8.55 -13.86 16.65
CA LEU A 72 -7.63 -13.85 17.79
C LEU A 72 -8.08 -12.88 18.89
N HIS A 73 -8.53 -11.68 18.54
CA HIS A 73 -9.06 -10.72 19.52
C HIS A 73 -10.28 -11.28 20.26
N LYS A 74 -11.18 -11.98 19.55
CA LYS A 74 -12.33 -12.65 20.17
C LYS A 74 -11.88 -13.70 21.18
N THR A 75 -10.97 -14.61 20.80
CA THR A 75 -10.44 -15.64 21.70
C THR A 75 -9.74 -15.03 22.92
N ILE A 76 -8.95 -13.97 22.73
CA ILE A 76 -8.32 -13.26 23.84
C ILE A 76 -9.38 -12.70 24.80
N GLY A 77 -10.46 -12.12 24.28
CA GLY A 77 -11.57 -11.63 25.10
C GLY A 77 -12.23 -12.74 25.92
N GLU A 78 -12.55 -13.87 25.29
CA GLU A 78 -13.12 -15.05 25.95
C GLU A 78 -12.22 -15.56 27.09
N ILE A 79 -10.93 -15.79 26.78
CA ILE A 79 -9.93 -16.25 27.77
C ILE A 79 -9.75 -15.24 28.90
N THR A 80 -9.82 -13.94 28.61
CA THR A 80 -9.70 -12.89 29.63
C THR A 80 -10.89 -12.97 30.60
N MET A 81 -12.11 -13.08 30.07
CA MET A 81 -13.31 -13.21 30.89
C MET A 81 -13.31 -14.49 31.73
N GLU A 82 -12.90 -15.63 31.14
CA GLU A 82 -12.77 -16.90 31.85
C GLU A 82 -11.75 -16.80 32.99
N ASN A 83 -10.58 -16.22 32.74
CA ASN A 83 -9.56 -16.02 33.77
C ASN A 83 -10.04 -15.10 34.90
N ASP A 84 -10.72 -14.01 34.58
CA ASP A 84 -11.26 -13.09 35.59
C ASP A 84 -12.34 -13.77 36.44
N TRP A 85 -13.18 -14.59 35.81
CA TRP A 85 -14.16 -15.39 36.52
C TRP A 85 -13.50 -16.42 37.45
N LEU A 86 -12.49 -17.15 36.97
CA LEU A 86 -11.74 -18.14 37.76
C LEU A 86 -11.02 -17.50 38.94
N LYS A 87 -10.36 -16.34 38.74
CA LYS A 87 -9.72 -15.57 39.81
C LYS A 87 -10.74 -15.17 40.88
N LYS A 88 -11.90 -14.62 40.48
CA LYS A 88 -12.97 -14.25 41.41
C LYS A 88 -13.49 -15.44 42.20
N LYS A 89 -13.63 -16.61 41.58
CA LYS A 89 -14.04 -17.85 42.26
C LYS A 89 -12.99 -18.33 43.25
N LEU A 90 -11.71 -18.24 42.90
CA LEU A 90 -10.61 -18.60 43.81
C LEU A 90 -10.58 -17.69 45.05
N ASP A 91 -10.83 -16.39 44.88
CA ASP A 91 -10.86 -15.46 46.01
C ASP A 91 -12.06 -15.67 46.93
N LEU A 92 -13.16 -16.25 46.45
CA LEU A 92 -14.30 -16.66 47.27
C LEU A 92 -14.07 -17.95 48.07
N LEU A 93 -13.02 -18.71 47.75
CA LEU A 93 -12.66 -19.97 48.41
C LEU A 93 -11.57 -19.79 49.49
N LYS A 94 -11.04 -18.58 49.66
CA LYS A 94 -10.12 -18.19 50.72
C LYS A 94 -10.87 -17.55 51.87
#